data_AF-A0A512ACI1-F1
#
_entry.id   AF-A0A512ACI1-F1
#
_cell.length_a   1.000
_cell.length_b   1.000
_cell.length_c   1.000
_cell.angle_alpha   90.00
_cell.angle_beta   90.00
_cell.angle_gamma   90.00
#
_symmetry.space_group_name_H-M   'P 1'
#
loop_
_entity.id
_entity.type
_entity.pdbx_description
1 polymer ?
#
loop_
_entity_poly.entity_id
_entity_poly.type
_entity_poly.pdbx_seq_one_letter_code
_entity_poly.pdbx_strand_id
1 'polypeptide(L)'
;MQIQRAWNTCAPTSVSMILAYRGVQASQEELARAMGTDGTFGTHNVNAIRVLNQYLFGYEEVPAGQAGYHLATVTSSASNSEDMQLFKERLRKNIDDGYPLYYTIDNASIYPGHKGEHNVVGTGYELSADGSDVLAVYYIDPSYTVQDPVYGGLKRVTPEELLAAMCACQEPNYAW
;
A
#
# COMPACT_ATOMS: atom_id res chain seq x y z
N MET A 1 8.09 -13.05 4.93
CA MET A 1 8.14 -11.62 4.57
C MET A 1 9.02 -11.48 3.33
N GLN A 2 8.61 -10.67 2.36
CA GLN A 2 9.40 -10.46 1.14
C GLN A 2 10.20 -9.15 1.26
N ILE A 3 11.30 -9.02 0.53
CA ILE A 3 12.12 -7.79 0.50
C ILE A 3 12.32 -7.44 -0.97
N GLN A 4 12.26 -6.15 -1.30
CA GLN A 4 12.46 -5.69 -2.67
C GLN A 4 13.92 -5.93 -3.08
N ARG A 5 14.13 -6.30 -4.34
CA ARG A 5 15.47 -6.69 -4.85
C ARG A 5 16.26 -5.52 -5.44
N ALA A 6 15.58 -4.45 -5.84
CA ALA A 6 16.16 -3.24 -6.40
C ALA A 6 15.33 -2.01 -6.01
N TRP A 7 15.92 -0.82 -6.14
CA TRP A 7 15.30 0.46 -5.74
C TRP A 7 13.92 0.70 -6.39
N ASN A 8 13.72 0.22 -7.61
CA ASN A 8 12.51 0.42 -8.42
C ASN A 8 11.49 -0.74 -8.33
N THR A 9 11.68 -1.68 -7.40
CA THR A 9 10.85 -2.91 -7.29
C THR A 9 9.94 -2.94 -6.06
N CYS A 10 9.67 -1.79 -5.45
CA CYS A 10 8.74 -1.67 -4.32
C CYS A 10 7.32 -2.14 -4.69
N ALA A 11 6.73 -1.63 -5.78
CA ALA A 11 5.40 -2.04 -6.26
C ALA A 11 5.25 -3.56 -6.50
N PRO A 12 6.08 -4.23 -7.33
CA PRO A 12 5.93 -5.68 -7.55
C PRO A 12 6.18 -6.49 -6.27
N THR A 13 7.01 -6.02 -5.35
CA THR A 13 7.19 -6.67 -4.04
C THR A 13 5.94 -6.53 -3.18
N SER A 14 5.37 -5.33 -3.10
CA SER A 14 4.15 -5.05 -2.34
C SER A 14 2.96 -5.84 -2.89
N VAL A 15 2.78 -5.91 -4.20
CA VAL A 15 1.75 -6.77 -4.81
C VAL A 15 2.02 -8.25 -4.53
N SER A 16 3.27 -8.73 -4.61
CA SER A 16 3.58 -10.13 -4.27
C SER A 16 3.22 -10.45 -2.81
N MET A 17 3.44 -9.53 -1.87
CA MET A 17 3.03 -9.69 -0.48
C MET A 17 1.50 -9.75 -0.33
N ILE A 18 0.75 -8.86 -0.99
CA ILE A 18 -0.72 -8.85 -0.97
C ILE A 18 -1.27 -10.18 -1.52
N LEU A 19 -0.74 -10.63 -2.66
CA LEU A 19 -1.11 -11.93 -3.26
C LEU A 19 -0.80 -13.09 -2.31
N ALA A 20 0.38 -13.10 -1.69
CA ALA A 20 0.77 -14.14 -0.75
C ALA A 20 -0.15 -14.19 0.49
N TYR A 21 -0.64 -13.04 0.95
CA TYR A 21 -1.64 -12.96 2.04
C TYR A 21 -2.95 -13.66 1.66
N ARG A 22 -3.29 -13.67 0.36
CA ARG A 22 -4.46 -14.37 -0.22
C ARG A 22 -4.15 -15.81 -0.67
N GLY A 23 -2.97 -16.34 -0.35
CA GLY A 23 -2.53 -17.66 -0.76
C GLY A 23 -2.12 -17.78 -2.23
N VAL A 24 -2.02 -16.66 -2.96
CA VAL A 24 -1.60 -16.61 -4.36
C VAL A 24 -0.10 -16.36 -4.43
N GLN A 25 0.63 -17.21 -5.15
CA GLN A 25 2.07 -17.10 -5.31
C GLN A 25 2.41 -16.51 -6.68
N ALA A 26 3.15 -15.41 -6.69
CA ALA A 26 3.70 -14.79 -7.91
C ALA A 26 5.08 -14.21 -7.59
N SER A 27 6.06 -14.43 -8.47
CA SER A 27 7.42 -13.94 -8.25
C SER A 27 7.52 -12.43 -8.49
N GLN A 28 8.45 -11.76 -7.81
CA GLN A 28 8.69 -10.32 -8.04
C GLN A 28 9.09 -10.05 -9.50
N GLU A 29 9.85 -10.94 -10.13
CA GLU A 29 10.28 -10.81 -11.54
C GLU A 29 9.13 -10.96 -12.54
N GLU A 30 8.18 -11.84 -12.25
CA GLU A 30 6.96 -12.00 -13.04
C GLU A 30 6.06 -10.76 -12.92
N LEU A 31 5.83 -10.31 -11.68
CA LEU A 31 5.02 -9.14 -11.41
C LEU A 31 5.66 -7.87 -12.00
N ALA A 32 6.97 -7.70 -11.88
CA ALA A 32 7.67 -6.56 -12.45
C ALA A 32 7.49 -6.47 -13.97
N ARG A 33 7.55 -7.61 -14.68
CA ARG A 33 7.28 -7.67 -16.12
C ARG A 33 5.81 -7.36 -16.44
N ALA A 34 4.88 -7.94 -15.69
CA ALA A 34 3.44 -7.73 -15.92
C ALA A 34 3.01 -6.28 -15.65
N MET A 35 3.63 -5.63 -14.67
CA MET A 35 3.32 -4.24 -14.29
C MET A 35 4.05 -3.19 -15.13
N GLY A 36 4.97 -3.63 -16.01
CA GLY A 36 5.81 -2.72 -16.80
C GLY A 36 6.82 -1.96 -15.94
N THR A 37 7.35 -2.57 -14.89
CA THR A 37 8.38 -1.96 -14.04
C THR A 37 9.62 -1.62 -14.86
N ASP A 38 10.06 -0.37 -14.82
CA ASP A 38 11.23 0.10 -15.56
C ASP A 38 12.26 0.83 -14.68
N GLY A 39 13.40 1.17 -15.27
CA GLY A 39 14.51 1.84 -14.58
C GLY A 39 14.39 3.36 -14.47
N THR A 40 13.27 3.96 -14.90
CA THR A 40 13.07 5.41 -14.90
C THR A 40 12.16 5.86 -13.77
N PHE A 41 10.99 5.22 -13.67
CA PHE A 41 9.97 5.53 -12.68
C PHE A 41 9.77 4.37 -11.70
N GLY A 42 10.09 3.14 -12.11
CA GLY A 42 9.61 1.94 -11.43
C GLY A 42 8.28 1.54 -12.03
N THR A 43 7.21 1.53 -11.22
CA THR A 43 5.89 1.03 -11.64
C THR A 43 4.82 2.08 -11.40
N HIS A 44 4.00 2.34 -12.41
CA HIS A 44 2.80 3.16 -12.22
C HIS A 44 1.76 2.41 -11.40
N ASN A 45 1.17 3.06 -10.39
CA ASN A 45 0.19 2.42 -9.51
C ASN A 45 -1.03 1.85 -10.28
N VAL A 46 -1.44 2.47 -11.38
CA VAL A 46 -2.51 1.93 -12.25
C VAL A 46 -2.17 0.55 -12.81
N ASN A 47 -0.90 0.31 -13.18
CA ASN A 47 -0.46 -0.99 -13.67
C ASN A 47 -0.35 -2.01 -12.54
N ALA A 48 0.18 -1.60 -11.38
CA ALA A 48 0.26 -2.45 -10.20
C ALA A 48 -1.13 -2.98 -9.79
N ILE A 49 -2.13 -2.11 -9.74
CA ILE A 49 -3.49 -2.47 -9.33
C ILE A 49 -4.25 -3.25 -10.41
N ARG A 50 -4.04 -2.95 -11.70
CA ARG A 50 -4.57 -3.79 -12.79
C ARG A 50 -4.07 -5.23 -12.69
N VAL A 51 -2.77 -5.42 -12.48
CA VAL A 51 -2.18 -6.75 -12.30
C VAL A 51 -2.70 -7.40 -11.03
N LEU A 52 -2.72 -6.71 -9.89
CA LEU A 52 -3.26 -7.23 -8.63
C LEU A 52 -4.71 -7.73 -8.80
N ASN A 53 -5.57 -6.95 -9.44
CA ASN A 53 -6.95 -7.33 -9.69
C ASN A 53 -7.07 -8.54 -10.63
N GLN A 54 -6.25 -8.60 -11.66
CA GLN A 54 -6.24 -9.75 -12.56
C GLN A 54 -5.91 -11.06 -11.83
N TYR A 55 -4.98 -11.02 -10.88
CA TYR A 55 -4.61 -12.20 -10.08
C TYR A 55 -5.69 -12.59 -9.05
N LEU A 56 -6.35 -11.62 -8.42
CA LEU A 56 -7.29 -11.90 -7.32
C LEU A 56 -8.74 -12.09 -7.76
N PHE A 57 -9.17 -11.40 -8.82
CA PHE A 57 -10.57 -11.31 -9.22
C PHE A 57 -10.80 -11.69 -10.69
N GLY A 58 -9.74 -11.84 -11.48
CA GLY A 58 -9.82 -12.30 -12.87
C GLY A 58 -10.12 -11.21 -13.90
N TYR A 59 -10.07 -9.93 -13.50
CA TYR A 59 -10.17 -8.78 -14.39
C TYR A 59 -9.17 -7.70 -14.00
N GLU A 60 -8.66 -6.96 -14.98
CA GLU A 60 -7.75 -5.83 -14.75
C GLU A 60 -8.48 -4.57 -14.27
N GLU A 61 -9.65 -4.30 -14.86
CA GLU A 61 -10.52 -3.17 -14.49
C GLU A 61 -11.72 -3.69 -13.72
N VAL A 62 -12.00 -3.11 -12.55
CA VAL A 62 -13.09 -3.55 -11.68
C VAL A 62 -14.43 -3.09 -12.27
N PRO A 63 -15.32 -4.00 -12.71
CA PRO A 63 -16.64 -3.61 -13.19
C PRO A 63 -17.47 -2.97 -12.08
N ALA A 64 -18.41 -2.09 -12.45
CA ALA A 64 -19.27 -1.43 -11.48
C ALA A 64 -20.00 -2.44 -10.57
N GLY A 65 -19.89 -2.24 -9.25
CA GLY A 65 -20.52 -3.09 -8.24
C GLY A 65 -19.84 -4.44 -8.01
N GLN A 66 -18.70 -4.72 -8.63
CA GLN A 66 -17.90 -5.91 -8.37
C GLN A 66 -16.81 -5.63 -7.32
N ALA A 67 -16.33 -6.67 -6.66
CA ALA A 67 -15.25 -6.55 -5.69
C ALA A 67 -13.89 -6.32 -6.38
N GLY A 68 -13.04 -5.45 -5.88
CA GLY A 68 -11.71 -5.28 -6.44
C GLY A 68 -10.96 -4.16 -5.76
N TYR A 69 -9.65 -4.10 -6.00
CA TYR A 69 -8.85 -2.99 -5.55
C TYR A 69 -9.12 -1.76 -6.41
N HIS A 70 -9.49 -0.66 -5.76
CA HIS A 70 -9.73 0.64 -6.35
C HIS A 70 -8.66 1.62 -5.91
N LEU A 71 -8.05 2.33 -6.87
CA LEU A 71 -7.14 3.42 -6.55
C LEU A 71 -7.91 4.62 -5.98
N ALA A 72 -7.35 5.20 -4.93
CA ALA A 72 -7.82 6.41 -4.30
C ALA A 72 -6.70 7.45 -4.24
N THR A 73 -7.08 8.72 -4.41
CA THR A 73 -6.19 9.86 -4.23
C THR A 73 -6.55 10.56 -2.93
N VAL A 74 -5.54 10.90 -2.12
CA VAL A 74 -5.68 11.67 -0.88
C VAL A 74 -5.34 13.12 -1.20
N THR A 75 -6.28 14.01 -0.94
CA THR A 75 -6.15 15.46 -1.13
C THR A 75 -5.97 16.21 0.19
N SER A 76 -6.34 15.61 1.32
CA SER A 76 -6.20 16.20 2.65
C SER A 76 -5.89 15.17 3.73
N SER A 77 -4.85 15.44 4.52
CA SER A 77 -4.49 14.67 5.72
C SER A 77 -5.11 15.19 7.02
N ALA A 78 -5.96 16.22 6.95
CA ALA A 78 -6.61 16.76 8.14
C ALA A 78 -7.50 15.70 8.80
N SER A 79 -7.47 15.59 10.12
CA SER A 79 -8.18 14.54 10.87
C SER A 79 -9.71 14.53 10.67
N ASN A 80 -10.28 15.68 10.30
CA ASN A 80 -11.70 15.86 10.03
C ASN A 80 -12.05 15.89 8.52
N SER A 81 -11.11 15.55 7.63
CA SER A 81 -11.36 15.51 6.18
C SER A 81 -12.21 14.29 5.79
N GLU A 82 -12.90 14.40 4.65
CA GLU A 82 -13.59 13.25 4.03
C GLU A 82 -12.59 12.14 3.68
N ASP A 83 -11.40 12.49 3.19
CA ASP A 83 -10.34 11.53 2.88
C ASP A 83 -9.93 10.70 4.11
N MET A 84 -9.81 11.34 5.27
CA MET A 84 -9.50 10.67 6.53
C MET A 84 -10.60 9.69 6.94
N GLN A 85 -11.86 10.13 6.86
CA GLN A 85 -13.02 9.29 7.19
C GLN A 85 -13.08 8.07 6.27
N LEU A 86 -13.05 8.29 4.95
CA LEU A 86 -13.07 7.23 3.95
C LEU A 86 -11.87 6.28 4.09
N PHE A 87 -10.67 6.81 4.35
CA PHE A 87 -9.49 5.98 4.57
C PHE A 87 -9.67 5.05 5.77
N LYS A 88 -10.11 5.57 6.93
CA LYS A 88 -10.32 4.76 8.14
C LYS A 88 -11.40 3.69 7.93
N GLU A 89 -12.50 4.03 7.25
CA GLU A 89 -13.57 3.08 6.91
C GLU A 89 -13.05 1.96 5.98
N ARG A 90 -12.35 2.32 4.92
CA ARG A 90 -11.77 1.38 3.94
C ARG A 90 -10.73 0.50 4.59
N LEU A 91 -9.81 1.08 5.36
CA LEU A 91 -8.78 0.34 6.12
C LEU A 91 -9.40 -0.76 6.98
N ARG A 92 -10.39 -0.40 7.81
CA ARG A 92 -11.06 -1.35 8.68
C ARG A 92 -11.71 -2.47 7.89
N LYS A 93 -12.57 -2.10 6.93
CA LYS A 93 -13.29 -3.06 6.09
C LYS A 93 -12.33 -4.02 5.40
N ASN A 94 -11.29 -3.51 4.76
CA ASN A 94 -10.34 -4.31 4.00
C ASN A 94 -9.57 -5.28 4.87
N ILE A 95 -9.00 -4.81 5.97
CA ILE A 95 -8.23 -5.66 6.89
C ILE A 95 -9.14 -6.72 7.52
N ASP A 96 -10.36 -6.35 7.94
CA ASP A 96 -11.33 -7.29 8.52
C ASP A 96 -11.79 -8.36 7.50
N ASP A 97 -11.91 -7.99 6.22
CA ASP A 97 -12.23 -8.89 5.11
C ASP A 97 -11.00 -9.69 4.59
N GLY A 98 -9.82 -9.50 5.20
CA GLY A 98 -8.59 -10.21 4.84
C GLY A 98 -7.94 -9.74 3.53
N TYR A 99 -8.07 -8.45 3.20
CA TYR A 99 -7.49 -7.79 2.04
C TYR A 99 -6.52 -6.67 2.48
N PRO A 100 -5.20 -6.92 2.51
CA PRO A 100 -4.21 -5.90 2.83
C PRO A 100 -4.28 -4.73 1.85
N LEU A 101 -3.97 -3.51 2.29
CA LEU A 101 -4.01 -2.33 1.44
C LEU A 101 -2.67 -2.12 0.73
N TYR A 102 -2.70 -1.53 -0.45
CA TYR A 102 -1.51 -1.05 -1.15
C TYR A 102 -1.37 0.46 -0.90
N TYR A 103 -0.22 0.92 -0.42
CA TYR A 103 0.04 2.35 -0.19
C TYR A 103 1.20 2.84 -1.04
N THR A 104 1.16 4.11 -1.40
CA THR A 104 2.23 4.89 -1.99
C THR A 104 2.50 6.07 -1.09
N ILE A 105 3.71 6.13 -0.55
CA ILE A 105 4.14 7.18 0.37
C ILE A 105 5.35 7.91 -0.21
N ASP A 106 5.46 9.20 0.08
CA ASP A 106 6.72 9.91 -0.09
C ASP A 106 7.69 9.48 1.01
N ASN A 107 8.81 8.87 0.61
CA ASN A 107 9.80 8.37 1.55
C ASN A 107 10.36 9.48 2.44
N ALA A 108 10.52 10.70 1.92
CA ALA A 108 11.12 11.80 2.69
C ALA A 108 10.23 12.24 3.86
N SER A 109 8.91 12.05 3.73
CA SER A 109 7.92 12.35 4.75
C SER A 109 7.95 11.39 5.94
N ILE A 110 8.44 10.15 5.74
CA ILE A 110 8.52 9.12 6.79
C ILE A 110 9.96 8.89 7.27
N TYR A 111 10.92 8.90 6.34
CA TYR A 111 12.32 8.57 6.60
C TYR A 111 13.23 9.75 6.20
N PRO A 112 13.70 10.56 7.17
CA PRO A 112 14.60 11.67 6.89
C PRO A 112 15.83 11.24 6.08
N GLY A 113 16.10 11.93 4.98
CA GLY A 113 17.23 11.65 4.08
C GLY A 113 16.93 10.68 2.94
N HIS A 114 15.75 10.04 2.94
CA HIS A 114 15.26 9.26 1.81
C HIS A 114 14.53 10.16 0.81
N LYS A 115 14.28 9.66 -0.41
CA LYS A 115 13.62 10.41 -1.48
C LYS A 115 12.75 9.49 -2.34
N GLY A 116 11.79 10.11 -3.02
CA GLY A 116 10.95 9.44 -4.01
C GLY A 116 9.77 8.72 -3.39
N GLU A 117 8.82 8.37 -4.26
CA GLU A 117 7.66 7.58 -3.88
C GLU A 117 8.05 6.12 -3.63
N HIS A 118 7.31 5.49 -2.73
CA HIS A 118 7.58 4.13 -2.29
C HIS A 118 6.31 3.39 -1.96
N ASN A 119 6.21 2.16 -2.45
CA ASN A 119 5.02 1.34 -2.26
C ASN A 119 5.18 0.38 -1.09
N VAL A 120 4.24 0.41 -0.16
CA VAL A 120 4.22 -0.43 1.07
C VAL A 120 2.86 -1.10 1.25
N VAL A 121 2.76 -2.06 2.17
CA VAL A 121 1.54 -2.88 2.33
C VAL A 121 0.89 -2.66 3.70
N GLY A 122 -0.32 -2.10 3.74
CA GLY A 122 -1.12 -1.99 4.95
C GLY A 122 -1.64 -3.35 5.41
N THR A 123 -1.29 -3.75 6.62
CA THR A 123 -1.56 -5.11 7.15
C THR A 123 -2.39 -5.14 8.42
N GLY A 124 -2.63 -4.00 9.04
CA GLY A 124 -3.42 -3.93 10.26
C GLY A 124 -3.68 -2.51 10.72
N TYR A 125 -4.45 -2.42 11.79
CA TYR A 125 -4.76 -1.16 12.45
C TYR A 125 -4.94 -1.37 13.96
N GLU A 126 -4.82 -0.29 14.72
CA GLU A 126 -5.07 -0.25 16.16
C GLU A 126 -6.26 0.66 16.43
N LEU A 127 -7.24 0.17 17.20
CA LEU A 127 -8.41 0.96 17.61
C LEU A 127 -8.17 1.69 18.93
N SER A 128 -8.92 2.78 19.13
CA SER A 128 -9.11 3.37 20.45
C SER A 128 -9.73 2.36 21.43
N ALA A 129 -9.58 2.62 22.74
CA ALA A 129 -10.05 1.70 23.77
C ALA A 129 -11.57 1.42 23.72
N ASP A 130 -12.34 2.37 23.21
CA ASP A 130 -13.80 2.26 22.98
C ASP A 130 -14.17 1.73 21.58
N GLY A 131 -13.18 1.47 20.72
CA GLY A 131 -13.36 0.97 19.36
C GLY A 131 -13.90 2.00 18.36
N SER A 132 -14.00 3.28 18.75
CA SER A 132 -14.64 4.31 17.93
C SER A 132 -13.73 4.88 16.84
N ASP A 133 -12.41 4.85 17.03
CA ASP A 133 -11.46 5.43 16.08
C ASP A 133 -10.24 4.54 15.82
N VAL A 134 -9.57 4.75 14.69
CA VAL A 134 -8.28 4.14 14.36
C VAL A 134 -7.16 5.05 14.86
N LEU A 135 -6.38 4.57 15.82
CA LEU A 135 -5.24 5.29 16.40
C LEU A 135 -3.94 5.07 15.63
N ALA A 136 -3.79 3.91 14.99
CA ALA A 136 -2.60 3.59 14.23
C ALA A 136 -2.87 2.65 13.06
N VAL A 137 -2.00 2.74 12.06
CA VAL A 137 -1.92 1.87 10.90
C VAL A 137 -0.63 1.07 10.99
N TYR A 138 -0.71 -0.23 10.73
CA TYR A 138 0.44 -1.10 10.58
C TYR A 138 0.68 -1.40 9.10
N TYR A 139 1.90 -1.20 8.64
CA TYR A 139 2.29 -1.58 7.28
C TYR A 139 3.63 -2.29 7.24
N ILE A 140 3.84 -3.11 6.20
CA ILE A 140 5.13 -3.74 5.90
C ILE A 140 5.80 -2.95 4.79
N ASP A 141 6.99 -2.44 5.10
CA ASP A 141 7.87 -1.80 4.14
C ASP A 141 8.79 -2.85 3.48
N PRO A 142 8.73 -3.03 2.15
CA PRO A 142 9.57 -4.01 1.46
C PRO A 142 11.03 -3.55 1.28
N SER A 143 11.37 -2.30 1.59
CA SER A 143 12.71 -1.76 1.34
C SER A 143 13.76 -2.41 2.22
N TYR A 144 14.80 -2.96 1.59
CA TYR A 144 15.95 -3.52 2.29
C TYR A 144 16.71 -2.50 3.16
N THR A 145 16.47 -1.19 2.98
CA THR A 145 17.15 -0.13 3.74
C THR A 145 16.50 0.19 5.08
N VAL A 146 15.29 -0.30 5.34
CA VAL A 146 14.51 0.01 6.56
C VAL A 146 14.12 -1.23 7.36
N GLN A 147 14.78 -2.36 7.09
CA GLN A 147 14.57 -3.62 7.80
C GLN A 147 15.30 -3.58 9.15
N ASP A 148 14.63 -3.99 10.23
CA ASP A 148 15.25 -4.19 11.53
C ASP A 148 15.26 -5.67 11.98
N PRO A 149 16.16 -6.07 12.90
CA PRO A 149 16.28 -7.48 13.30
C PRO A 149 15.08 -8.06 14.08
N VAL A 150 14.17 -7.22 14.59
CA VAL A 150 13.07 -7.63 15.48
C VAL A 150 11.75 -7.66 14.71
N TYR A 151 11.42 -6.57 14.04
CA TYR A 151 10.14 -6.37 13.35
C TYR A 151 10.27 -6.39 11.82
N GLY A 152 11.50 -6.45 11.30
CA GLY A 152 11.74 -6.45 9.86
C GLY A 152 11.25 -5.15 9.23
N GLY A 153 10.34 -5.27 8.27
CA GLY A 153 9.74 -4.14 7.58
C GLY A 153 8.50 -3.57 8.27
N LEU A 154 8.05 -4.13 9.39
CA LEU A 154 6.82 -3.68 10.05
C LEU A 154 7.00 -2.28 10.65
N LYS A 155 6.09 -1.37 10.30
CA LYS A 155 6.03 0.00 10.80
C LYS A 155 4.65 0.28 11.38
N ARG A 156 4.61 1.25 12.28
CA ARG A 156 3.39 1.79 12.91
C ARG A 156 3.42 3.31 12.78
N VAL A 157 2.35 3.88 12.24
CA VAL A 157 2.16 5.33 12.05
C VAL A 157 0.73 5.71 12.40
N THR A 158 0.46 6.99 12.65
CA THR A 158 -0.93 7.46 12.73
C THR A 158 -1.55 7.56 11.33
N PRO A 159 -2.90 7.54 11.22
CA PRO A 159 -3.58 7.83 9.96
C PRO A 159 -3.18 9.19 9.35
N GLU A 160 -3.02 10.22 10.18
CA GLU A 160 -2.61 11.56 9.76
C GLU A 160 -1.20 11.57 9.16
N GLU A 161 -0.24 10.90 9.79
CA GLU A 161 1.13 10.76 9.30
C GLU A 161 1.15 10.05 7.94
N LEU A 162 0.39 8.96 7.84
CA LEU A 162 0.30 8.19 6.60
C LEU A 162 -0.34 8.99 5.46
N LEU A 163 -1.48 9.64 5.72
CA LEU A 163 -2.16 10.45 4.71
C LEU A 163 -1.35 11.67 4.31
N ALA A 164 -0.59 12.27 5.24
CA ALA A 164 0.31 13.36 4.92
C ALA A 164 1.44 12.90 3.97
N ALA A 165 2.03 11.73 4.20
CA ALA A 165 3.03 11.15 3.32
C ALA A 165 2.44 10.74 1.96
N MET A 166 1.17 10.34 1.92
CA MET A 166 0.41 10.10 0.69
C MET A 166 0.17 11.39 -0.09
N CYS A 167 -0.34 12.46 0.54
CA CYS A 167 -0.60 13.76 -0.10
C CYS A 167 0.61 14.36 -0.85
N ALA A 168 1.83 13.98 -0.46
CA ALA A 168 3.06 14.44 -1.10
C ALA A 168 3.40 13.69 -2.41
N CYS A 169 2.73 12.57 -2.71
CA CYS A 169 2.93 11.80 -3.93
C CYS A 169 2.17 12.39 -5.13
N GLN A 170 2.70 12.12 -6.32
CA GLN A 170 2.12 12.46 -7.61
C GLN A 170 1.11 11.42 -8.08
N GLU A 171 1.36 10.12 -7.83
CA GLU A 171 0.44 9.07 -8.21
C GLU A 171 -0.71 8.88 -7.20
N PRO A 172 -1.84 8.27 -7.61
CA PRO A 172 -2.86 7.83 -6.67
C PRO A 172 -2.25 7.01 -5.53
N ASN A 173 -2.68 7.30 -4.31
CA ASN A 173 -1.85 7.10 -3.12
C ASN A 173 -2.13 5.79 -2.40
N TYR A 174 -3.29 5.19 -2.59
CA TYR A 174 -3.55 3.85 -2.07
C TYR A 174 -4.57 3.07 -2.89
N ALA A 175 -4.58 1.75 -2.73
CA ALA A 175 -5.62 0.88 -3.19
C ALA A 175 -6.24 0.07 -2.05
N TRP A 176 -7.55 -0.08 -2.12
CA TRP A 176 -8.43 -0.77 -1.17
C TRP A 176 -9.43 -1.61 -1.97
#